data_AF-A0A183Q6X9-F1
#
_entry.id   AF-A0A183Q6X9-F1
#
_cell.length_a   1.000
_cell.length_b   1.000
_cell.length_c   1.000
_cell.angle_alpha   90.00
_cell.angle_beta   90.00
_cell.angle_gamma   90.00
#
_symmetry.space_group_name_H-M   'P 1'
#
loop_
_entity.id
_entity.type
_entity.pdbx_description
1 polymer ?
#
loop_
_entity_poly.entity_id
_entity_poly.type
_entity_poly.pdbx_seq_one_letter_code
_entity_poly.pdbx_strand_id
1 'polypeptide(L)'
;MAIRQIKSGKAAGLDNIPVEALKSDIEVTTNMLHLLFKKIWEKEQVPTDWDEGHLIKIAKKGDLSKCENYRGVTLLSVPGKVFNRVLLNRMKDAVDV
;
A
#
# COMPACT_ATOMS: atom_id res chain seq x y z
N MET A 1 9.56 -9.27 -8.68
CA MET A 1 9.80 -8.00 -7.94
C MET A 1 8.48 -7.45 -7.43
N ALA A 2 8.40 -7.06 -6.14
CA ALA A 2 7.14 -6.66 -5.49
C ALA A 2 6.45 -5.46 -6.15
N ILE A 3 7.21 -4.46 -6.63
CA ILE A 3 6.66 -3.27 -7.33
C ILE A 3 5.78 -3.68 -8.53
N ARG A 4 6.22 -4.67 -9.32
CA ARG A 4 5.47 -5.16 -10.49
C ARG A 4 4.19 -5.89 -10.12
N GLN A 5 4.08 -6.40 -8.88
CA GLN A 5 2.91 -7.15 -8.40
C GLN A 5 1.77 -6.23 -7.94
N ILE A 6 2.05 -4.94 -7.69
CA ILE A 6 1.01 -3.95 -7.37
C ILE A 6 0.27 -3.55 -8.65
N LYS A 7 -1.06 -3.57 -8.63
CA LYS A 7 -1.89 -3.19 -9.78
C LYS A 7 -1.84 -1.67 -10.00
N SER A 8 -1.71 -1.24 -11.26
CA SER A 8 -1.84 0.17 -11.65
C SER A 8 -3.31 0.65 -11.57
N GLY A 9 -3.52 1.96 -11.65
CA GLY A 9 -4.85 2.59 -11.59
C GLY A 9 -5.48 2.52 -10.19
N LYS A 10 -4.66 2.45 -9.14
CA LYS A 10 -5.11 2.47 -7.75
C LYS A 10 -4.89 3.85 -7.16
N ALA A 11 -5.84 4.30 -6.35
CA ALA A 11 -5.70 5.56 -5.63
C ALA A 11 -4.51 5.51 -4.66
N ALA A 12 -3.81 6.64 -4.56
CA ALA A 12 -2.71 6.85 -3.63
C ALA A 12 -3.21 6.91 -2.17
N GLY A 13 -2.30 6.69 -1.22
CA GLY A 13 -2.57 6.90 0.20
C GLY A 13 -2.42 8.38 0.59
N LEU A 14 -2.27 8.64 1.89
CA LEU A 14 -2.02 9.98 2.43
C LEU A 14 -0.73 10.61 1.89
N ASP A 15 0.25 9.77 1.55
CA ASP A 15 1.51 10.17 0.92
C ASP A 15 1.36 10.74 -0.50
N ASN A 16 0.19 10.59 -1.12
CA ASN A 16 -0.11 10.98 -2.50
C ASN A 16 0.84 10.36 -3.54
N ILE A 17 1.50 9.24 -3.23
CA ILE A 17 2.39 8.54 -4.16
C ILE A 17 1.58 7.52 -4.98
N PRO A 18 1.37 7.75 -6.29
CA PRO A 18 0.65 6.80 -7.13
C PRO A 18 1.52 5.59 -7.49
N VAL A 19 0.87 4.49 -7.88
CA VAL A 19 1.57 3.26 -8.32
C VAL A 19 2.44 3.52 -9.55
N GLU A 20 1.98 4.40 -10.41
CA GLU A 20 2.62 4.79 -11.67
C GLU A 20 3.96 5.48 -11.41
N ALA A 21 4.08 6.27 -10.33
CA ALA A 21 5.34 6.89 -9.95
C ALA A 21 6.40 5.85 -9.55
N LEU A 22 6.01 4.75 -8.90
CA LEU A 22 6.94 3.68 -8.56
C LEU A 22 7.34 2.81 -9.76
N LYS A 23 6.56 2.88 -10.85
CA LYS A 23 6.75 2.07 -12.06
C LYS A 23 7.41 2.84 -13.20
N SER A 24 7.50 4.17 -13.12
CA SER A 24 8.11 5.00 -14.16
C SER A 24 9.59 4.69 -14.34
N ASP A 25 10.32 4.55 -13.24
CA ASP A 25 11.70 4.08 -13.20
C ASP A 25 11.84 3.03 -12.09
N ILE A 26 11.75 1.75 -12.49
CA ILE A 26 11.77 0.63 -11.56
C ILE A 26 13.14 0.49 -10.89
N GLU A 27 14.23 0.79 -11.59
CA GLU A 27 15.58 0.61 -11.05
C GLU A 27 15.86 1.63 -9.95
N VAL A 28 15.66 2.91 -10.27
CA VAL A 28 15.83 4.01 -9.31
C VAL A 28 14.90 3.82 -8.12
N THR A 29 13.62 3.53 -8.38
CA THR A 29 12.64 3.32 -7.31
C THR A 29 13.02 2.13 -6.43
N THR A 30 13.51 1.04 -7.01
CA THR A 30 13.95 -0.13 -6.24
C THR A 30 15.09 0.22 -5.30
N ASN A 31 16.09 0.95 -5.78
CA ASN A 31 17.25 1.33 -4.97
C ASN A 31 16.83 2.23 -3.79
N MET A 32 15.94 3.20 -4.06
CA MET A 32 15.40 4.08 -3.01
C MET A 32 14.57 3.30 -1.98
N LEU A 33 13.63 2.47 -2.43
CA LEU A 33 12.77 1.68 -1.55
C LEU A 33 13.57 0.63 -0.77
N HIS A 34 14.60 0.03 -1.37
CA HIS A 34 15.45 -0.94 -0.67
C HIS A 34 16.17 -0.29 0.52
N LEU A 35 16.75 0.90 0.33
CA LEU A 35 17.39 1.65 1.41
C LEU A 35 16.40 2.00 2.52
N LEU A 36 15.19 2.44 2.15
CA LEU A 36 14.12 2.74 3.10
C LEU A 36 13.70 1.49 3.88
N PHE A 37 13.41 0.39 3.19
CA PHE A 37 12.96 -0.86 3.80
C PHE A 37 14.02 -1.46 4.71
N LYS A 38 15.31 -1.34 4.37
CA LYS A 38 16.42 -1.74 5.25
C LYS A 38 16.39 -0.94 6.55
N LYS A 39 16.24 0.38 6.48
CA LYS A 39 16.12 1.23 7.69
C LYS A 39 14.91 0.87 8.53
N ILE A 40 13.76 0.61 7.89
CA ILE A 40 12.53 0.17 8.57
C ILE A 40 12.78 -1.16 9.28
N TRP A 41 13.43 -2.12 8.62
CA TRP A 41 13.75 -3.42 9.20
C TRP A 41 14.69 -3.31 10.41
N GLU A 42 15.73 -2.47 10.32
CA GLU A 42 16.71 -2.28 11.40
C GLU A 42 16.15 -1.51 12.59
N LYS A 43 15.22 -0.58 12.37
CA LYS A 43 14.66 0.29 13.41
C LYS A 43 13.29 -0.16 13.93
N GLU A 44 12.67 -1.12 13.25
CA GLU A 44 11.31 -1.60 13.52
C GLU A 44 10.26 -0.47 13.52
N GLN A 45 10.50 0.57 12.72
CA GLN A 45 9.65 1.76 12.64
C GLN A 45 9.29 2.07 11.20
N VAL A 46 8.00 2.18 10.91
CA VAL A 46 7.45 2.62 9.62
C VAL A 46 7.15 4.13 9.65
N PRO A 47 7.10 4.81 8.49
CA PRO A 47 6.56 6.17 8.42
C PRO A 47 5.11 6.21 8.93
N THR A 48 4.74 7.28 9.64
CA THR A 48 3.37 7.47 10.16
C THR A 48 2.31 7.37 9.06
N ASP A 49 2.60 7.91 7.87
CA ASP A 49 1.72 7.85 6.68
C ASP A 49 1.41 6.42 6.21
N TRP A 50 2.18 5.41 6.65
CA TRP A 50 1.93 4.00 6.34
C TRP A 50 1.09 3.29 7.41
N ASP A 51 1.13 3.80 8.64
CA ASP A 51 0.34 3.31 9.76
C ASP A 51 -1.09 3.90 9.73
N GLU A 52 -1.22 5.10 9.16
CA GLU A 52 -2.50 5.76 8.93
C GLU A 52 -3.07 5.47 7.53
N GLY A 53 -4.39 5.57 7.41
CA GLY A 53 -5.08 5.39 6.14
C GLY A 53 -6.27 6.33 6.00
N HIS A 54 -6.52 6.79 4.78
CA HIS A 54 -7.65 7.67 4.50
C HIS A 54 -8.93 6.85 4.27
N LEU A 55 -9.91 6.95 5.18
CA LEU A 55 -11.19 6.25 5.06
C LEU A 55 -12.13 7.00 4.12
N ILE A 56 -12.42 6.41 2.97
CA ILE A 56 -13.38 6.92 1.99
C ILE A 56 -14.67 6.10 2.06
N LYS A 57 -15.81 6.80 2.05
CA LYS A 57 -17.14 6.19 1.93
C LYS A 57 -17.52 6.09 0.47
N ILE A 58 -17.72 4.86 -0.02
CA ILE A 58 -18.24 4.59 -1.36
C ILE A 58 -19.73 4.28 -1.25
N ALA A 59 -20.57 5.06 -1.94
CA ALA A 59 -22.00 4.82 -1.99
C ALA A 59 -22.31 3.48 -2.68
N LYS A 60 -23.17 2.68 -2.06
CA LYS A 60 -23.81 1.50 -2.66
C LYS A 60 -25.18 1.92 -3.20
N LYS A 61 -25.81 1.02 -3.97
CA LYS A 61 -27.21 1.20 -4.40
C LYS A 61 -28.13 1.21 -3.17
N GLY A 62 -29.14 2.08 -3.19
CA GLY A 62 -30.15 2.18 -2.14
C GLY A 62 -30.37 3.62 -1.68
N ASP A 63 -31.00 3.77 -0.53
CA ASP A 63 -31.25 5.05 0.12
C ASP A 63 -29.97 5.61 0.75
N LEU A 64 -29.46 6.72 0.21
CA LEU A 64 -28.21 7.34 0.64
C LEU A 64 -28.28 8.03 2.00
N SER A 65 -29.46 8.13 2.61
CA SER A 65 -29.61 8.60 4.00
C SER A 65 -29.22 7.53 5.04
N LYS A 66 -29.21 6.24 4.65
CA LYS A 66 -28.87 5.12 5.55
C LYS A 66 -27.39 4.78 5.50
N CYS A 67 -26.76 4.70 6.68
CA CYS A 67 -25.32 4.42 6.82
C CYS A 67 -24.91 3.07 6.20
N GLU A 68 -25.75 2.04 6.30
CA GLU A 68 -25.52 0.68 5.75
C GLU A 68 -25.32 0.65 4.22
N ASN A 69 -25.86 1.65 3.52
CA ASN A 69 -25.73 1.83 2.08
C ASN A 69 -24.39 2.48 1.67
N TYR A 70 -23.43 2.58 2.58
CA TYR A 70 -22.05 2.93 2.27
C TYR A 70 -21.10 1.77 2.52
N ARG A 71 -20.00 1.74 1.75
CA ARG A 71 -18.85 0.87 1.98
C ARG A 71 -17.65 1.74 2.34
N GLY A 72 -17.09 1.54 3.53
CA GLY A 72 -15.78 2.11 3.86
C GLY A 72 -14.68 1.41 3.06
N VAL A 73 -13.78 2.20 2.48
CA VAL A 73 -12.52 1.73 1.89
C VAL A 73 -11.40 2.60 2.43
N THR A 74 -10.38 1.97 3.01
CA THR A 74 -9.19 2.67 3.48
C THR A 74 -8.15 2.74 2.36
N LEU A 75 -7.71 3.94 2.01
CA LEU A 75 -6.57 4.15 1.13
C LEU A 75 -5.28 4.12 1.94
N LEU A 76 -4.44 3.14 1.65
CA LEU A 76 -3.13 2.95 2.28
C LEU A 76 -2.00 3.35 1.32
N SER A 77 -0.87 3.78 1.90
CA SER A 77 0.38 4.11 1.19
C SER A 77 0.77 3.02 0.17
N VAL A 78 1.19 3.46 -1.02
CA VAL A 78 1.64 2.53 -2.06
C VAL A 78 3.02 1.93 -1.73
N PRO A 79 4.06 2.72 -1.36
CA PRO A 79 5.30 2.17 -0.82
C PRO A 79 5.10 1.19 0.35
N GLY A 80 4.18 1.48 1.27
CA GLY A 80 3.85 0.56 2.36
C GLY A 80 3.25 -0.77 1.88
N LYS A 81 2.35 -0.74 0.88
CA LYS A 81 1.85 -1.97 0.24
C LYS A 81 2.96 -2.77 -0.43
N VAL A 82 3.95 -2.11 -1.04
CA VAL A 82 5.12 -2.79 -1.63
C VAL A 82 5.93 -3.48 -0.54
N PHE A 83 6.18 -2.82 0.60
CA PHE A 83 6.90 -3.42 1.73
C PHE A 83 6.17 -4.67 2.26
N ASN A 84 4.86 -4.55 2.52
CA ASN A 84 4.03 -5.67 2.96
C ASN A 84 4.05 -6.83 1.96
N ARG A 85 4.09 -6.53 0.66
CA ARG A 85 4.20 -7.56 -0.38
C ARG A 85 5.57 -8.26 -0.36
N VAL A 86 6.66 -7.55 -0.07
CA VAL A 86 7.99 -8.16 0.13
C VAL A 86 7.96 -9.11 1.32
N LEU A 87 7.40 -8.67 2.46
CA LEU A 87 7.27 -9.50 3.66
C LEU A 87 6.43 -10.74 3.39
N LEU A 88 5.24 -10.58 2.81
CA LEU A 88 4.36 -11.68 2.46
C LEU A 88 5.06 -12.70 1.56
N ASN A 89 5.78 -12.25 0.52
CA ASN A 89 6.50 -13.17 -0.37
C ASN A 89 7.62 -13.94 0.35
N ARG A 90 8.23 -13.39 1.41
CA ARG A 90 9.26 -14.07 2.21
C ARG A 90 8.67 -15.06 3.22
N MET A 91 7.52 -14.74 3.79
CA MET A 91 6.85 -15.59 4.78
C MET A 91 5.99 -16.67 4.13
N LYS A 92 5.65 -16.53 2.85
CA LYS A 92 4.69 -17.40 2.15
C LYS A 92 4.97 -18.89 2.37
N ASP A 93 6.21 -19.31 2.17
CA ASP A 93 6.58 -20.72 2.26
C ASP A 93 6.52 -21.26 3.70
N ALA A 94 6.56 -20.39 4.72
CA ALA A 94 6.41 -20.75 6.12
C ALA A 94 4.96 -20.74 6.61
N VAL A 95 4.08 -20.01 5.92
CA VAL A 95 2.66 -19.84 6.30
C VAL A 95 1.74 -20.79 5.55
N ASP A 96 2.07 -21.13 4.30
CA ASP A 96 1.28 -22.04 3.45
C ASP A 96 1.64 -23.54 3.68
N VAL A 97 2.15 -23.89 4.87
CA VAL A 97 2.43 -25.29 5.31
C VAL A 97 1.17 -25.94 5.86
#